data_AF-A0A4Y7RSV5-F1
#
_entry.id   AF-A0A4Y7RSV5-F1
#
_cell.length_a   1.000
_cell.length_b   1.000
_cell.length_c   1.000
_cell.angle_alpha   90.00
_cell.angle_beta   90.00
_cell.angle_gamma   90.00
#
_symmetry.space_group_name_H-M   'P 1'
#
loop_
_entity.id
_entity.type
_entity.pdbx_description
1 polymer ?
#
loop_
_entity_poly.entity_id
_entity_poly.type
_entity_poly.pdbx_seq_one_letter_code
_entity_poly.pdbx_strand_id
1 'polypeptide(L)'
;MVKSAFQSTFFEFDVASKSVKRTLRLQQGSNLPAATSTRRLAVSSDESKAYFGTYIHGEADKGIGNLYIVDLKSFTIETSKPIDRGVTDFAVNESNHKIYITGLWSGGSSPIKQSIQEFDTTLGNVVREIPLSPSSDQRAIAVDPTNANYLYMTEGDFKDTRCLTCYLSSYLLQNTRQSGKLAQFAAPATRHPFPKE
;
A
#
# COMPACT_ATOMS: atom_id res chain seq x y z
N MET A 1 13.44 -29.72 -9.40
CA MET A 1 12.62 -28.73 -8.68
C MET A 1 13.51 -28.08 -7.63
N VAL A 2 14.02 -26.88 -7.90
CA VAL A 2 14.93 -26.19 -6.97
C VAL A 2 14.08 -25.58 -5.86
N LYS A 3 14.15 -26.13 -4.65
CA LYS A 3 13.72 -25.44 -3.42
C LYS A 3 14.57 -24.18 -3.32
N SER A 4 14.00 -23.02 -3.63
CA SER A 4 14.73 -21.77 -3.44
C SER A 4 14.96 -21.53 -1.95
N ALA A 5 16.19 -21.13 -1.63
CA ALA A 5 16.82 -21.19 -0.32
C ALA A 5 16.71 -19.89 0.50
N PHE A 6 15.85 -18.94 0.11
CA PHE A 6 15.73 -17.65 0.79
C PHE A 6 14.44 -17.57 1.62
N GLN A 7 14.54 -17.94 2.89
CA GLN A 7 13.47 -17.77 3.86
C GLN A 7 13.66 -16.46 4.61
N SER A 8 12.72 -15.53 4.45
CA SER A 8 12.70 -14.29 5.23
C SER A 8 12.60 -14.62 6.72
N THR A 9 13.42 -13.95 7.53
CA THR A 9 13.55 -14.21 8.96
C THR A 9 13.36 -12.89 9.72
N PHE A 10 12.54 -12.94 10.77
CA PHE A 10 12.32 -11.82 11.69
C PHE A 10 13.20 -12.02 12.92
N PHE A 11 13.94 -10.97 13.30
CA PHE A 11 14.88 -11.00 14.41
C PHE A 11 14.51 -9.95 15.45
N GLU A 12 14.63 -10.32 16.72
CA GLU A 12 14.73 -9.36 17.81
C GLU A 12 16.20 -9.31 18.26
N PHE A 13 16.76 -8.11 18.26
CA PHE A 13 18.11 -7.87 18.74
C PHE A 13 18.07 -7.27 20.15
N ASP A 14 18.95 -7.76 21.01
CA ASP A 14 19.33 -7.01 22.20
C ASP A 14 20.55 -6.14 21.84
N VAL A 15 20.31 -4.83 21.75
CA VAL A 15 21.32 -3.85 21.37
C VAL A 15 22.39 -3.70 22.45
N ALA A 16 22.05 -3.86 23.73
CA ALA A 16 23.00 -3.74 24.83
C ALA A 16 24.01 -4.90 24.81
N SER A 17 23.53 -6.13 24.61
CA SER A 17 24.39 -7.31 24.49
C SER A 17 24.93 -7.55 23.08
N LYS A 18 24.50 -6.77 22.08
CA LYS A 18 24.88 -6.89 20.66
C LYS A 18 24.60 -8.29 20.10
N SER A 19 23.49 -8.90 20.50
CA SER A 19 23.15 -10.29 20.16
C SER A 19 21.73 -10.43 19.64
N VAL A 20 21.47 -11.51 18.90
CA VAL A 20 20.10 -11.89 18.51
C VAL A 20 19.45 -12.57 19.71
N LYS A 21 18.37 -11.98 20.21
CA LYS A 21 17.61 -12.48 21.36
C LYS A 21 16.59 -13.54 20.94
N ARG A 22 15.85 -13.28 19.86
CA ARG A 22 14.85 -14.22 19.32
C ARG A 22 14.89 -14.23 17.78
N THR A 23 14.59 -15.40 17.20
CA THR A 23 14.55 -15.61 15.75
C THR A 23 13.25 -16.30 15.36
N LEU A 24 12.54 -15.72 14.39
CA LEU A 24 11.28 -16.25 13.85
C LEU A 24 11.42 -16.41 12.34
N ARG A 25 11.37 -17.65 11.87
CA ARG A 25 11.41 -17.96 10.43
C ARG A 25 10.01 -17.88 9.85
N LEU A 26 9.84 -17.07 8.80
CA LEU A 26 8.55 -16.89 8.16
C LEU A 26 8.24 -18.14 7.32
N GLN A 27 7.20 -18.89 7.67
CA GLN A 27 6.78 -20.01 6.83
C GLN A 27 6.30 -19.47 5.49
N GLN A 28 6.92 -19.90 4.40
CA GLN A 28 6.40 -19.62 3.06
C GLN A 28 5.09 -20.39 2.91
N GLY A 29 3.98 -19.67 2.75
CA GLY A 29 2.75 -20.28 2.24
C GLY A 29 3.02 -20.85 0.84
N SER A 30 2.24 -21.85 0.43
CA SER A 30 2.42 -22.62 -0.81
C SER A 30 2.40 -21.80 -2.12
N ASN A 31 2.08 -20.51 -2.06
CA ASN A 31 1.88 -19.64 -3.22
C ASN A 31 2.81 -18.42 -3.23
N LEU A 32 3.81 -18.35 -2.36
CA LEU A 32 4.73 -17.22 -2.32
C LEU A 32 6.04 -17.51 -3.06
N PRO A 33 6.51 -16.57 -3.89
CA PRO A 33 7.83 -16.63 -4.49
C PRO A 33 8.89 -16.77 -3.41
N ALA A 34 9.84 -17.66 -3.65
CA ALA A 34 10.79 -18.09 -2.64
C ALA A 34 11.94 -17.10 -2.37
N ALA A 35 11.85 -15.88 -2.92
CA ALA A 35 12.62 -14.71 -2.53
C ALA A 35 11.61 -13.57 -2.43
N THR A 36 11.41 -13.02 -1.23
CA THR A 36 10.57 -11.84 -1.04
C THR A 36 11.44 -10.68 -0.59
N SER A 37 11.28 -9.50 -1.18
CA SER A 37 11.93 -8.31 -0.63
C SER A 37 11.08 -7.82 0.55
N THR A 38 11.62 -7.93 1.77
CA THR A 38 11.01 -7.30 2.94
C THR A 38 11.10 -5.79 2.76
N ARG A 39 9.98 -5.13 2.98
CA ARG A 39 9.85 -3.68 2.89
C ARG A 39 9.78 -3.10 4.29
N ARG A 40 9.02 -2.02 4.49
CA ARG A 40 8.90 -1.34 5.78
C ARG A 40 8.68 -2.32 6.93
N LEU A 41 9.32 -2.02 8.05
CA LEU A 41 9.08 -2.61 9.35
C LEU A 41 8.59 -1.50 10.29
N ALA A 42 7.54 -1.76 11.05
CA ALA A 42 7.06 -0.90 12.12
C ALA A 42 6.75 -1.73 13.36
N VAL A 43 6.81 -1.11 14.53
CA VAL A 43 6.46 -1.70 15.82
C VAL A 43 5.35 -0.85 16.43
N SER A 44 4.38 -1.48 17.09
CA SER A 44 3.31 -0.75 17.76
C SER A 44 3.83 0.07 18.93
N SER A 45 3.14 1.15 19.29
CA SER A 45 3.55 2.05 20.38
C SER A 45 3.62 1.35 21.75
N ASP A 46 2.81 0.32 21.96
CA ASP A 46 2.80 -0.53 23.15
C ASP A 46 3.76 -1.73 23.07
N GLU A 47 4.54 -1.82 21.98
CA GLU A 47 5.48 -2.90 21.68
C GLU A 47 4.86 -4.31 21.68
N SER A 48 3.54 -4.42 21.52
CA SER A 48 2.84 -5.70 21.47
C SER A 48 2.92 -6.37 20.09
N LYS A 49 3.07 -5.58 19.02
CA LYS A 49 3.04 -6.07 17.64
C LYS A 49 4.16 -5.48 16.78
N ALA A 50 4.63 -6.27 15.82
CA ALA A 50 5.44 -5.78 14.71
C ALA A 50 4.72 -6.05 13.39
N TYR A 51 4.86 -5.10 12.46
CA TYR A 51 4.23 -5.11 11.15
C TYR A 51 5.32 -5.02 10.10
N PHE A 52 5.23 -5.83 9.06
CA PHE A 52 6.10 -5.62 7.90
C PHE A 52 5.44 -6.06 6.60
N GLY A 53 5.87 -5.43 5.52
CA GLY A 53 5.44 -5.74 4.17
C GLY A 53 6.43 -6.61 3.42
N THR A 54 5.94 -7.36 2.44
CA THR A 54 6.78 -7.94 1.40
C THR A 54 6.30 -7.53 0.02
N TYR A 55 7.26 -7.48 -0.90
CA TYR A 55 7.03 -7.15 -2.29
C TYR A 55 8.00 -7.91 -3.18
N ILE A 56 7.55 -8.33 -4.36
CA ILE A 56 8.38 -8.59 -5.53
C ILE A 56 7.64 -8.20 -6.82
N HIS A 57 8.38 -8.09 -7.91
CA HIS A 57 7.80 -8.00 -9.25
C HIS A 57 7.19 -9.35 -9.66
N GLY A 58 5.89 -9.35 -9.94
CA GLY A 58 5.16 -10.49 -10.52
C GLY A 58 4.96 -10.35 -12.03
N GLU A 59 3.99 -11.10 -12.55
CA GLU A 59 3.63 -11.04 -13.97
C GLU A 59 3.13 -9.64 -14.37
N ALA A 60 3.48 -9.22 -15.59
CA ALA A 60 3.13 -7.90 -16.15
C ALA A 60 3.46 -6.73 -15.21
N ASP A 61 4.58 -6.85 -14.49
CA ASP A 61 5.09 -5.88 -13.51
C ASP A 61 4.15 -5.59 -12.33
N LYS A 62 3.11 -6.42 -12.13
CA LYS A 62 2.21 -6.33 -10.99
C LYS A 62 2.93 -6.82 -9.74
N GLY A 63 2.95 -6.02 -8.68
CA GLY A 63 3.51 -6.42 -7.40
C GLY A 63 2.82 -7.66 -6.81
N ILE A 64 3.61 -8.50 -6.15
CA ILE A 64 3.13 -9.64 -5.36
C ILE A 64 3.76 -9.55 -3.97
N GLY A 65 2.97 -9.76 -2.92
CA GLY A 65 3.49 -9.84 -1.57
C GLY A 65 2.42 -9.79 -0.50
N ASN A 66 2.86 -9.82 0.75
CA ASN A 66 2.01 -9.97 1.92
C ASN A 66 2.23 -8.85 2.94
N LEU A 67 1.18 -8.56 3.71
CA LEU A 67 1.29 -7.93 5.00
C LEU A 67 1.47 -9.01 6.08
N TYR A 68 2.44 -8.82 6.95
CA TYR A 68 2.67 -9.65 8.12
C TYR A 68 2.43 -8.86 9.41
N ILE A 69 1.83 -9.53 10.39
CA ILE A 69 1.70 -9.05 11.77
C ILE A 69 2.29 -10.13 12.68
N VAL A 70 3.21 -9.74 13.55
CA VAL A 70 3.88 -10.60 14.52
C VAL A 70 3.46 -10.16 15.91
N ASP A 71 2.97 -11.09 16.71
CA ASP A 71 2.81 -10.88 18.15
C ASP A 71 4.20 -10.93 18.80
N LEU A 72 4.61 -9.83 19.42
CA LEU A 72 5.94 -9.69 20.00
C LEU A 72 6.07 -10.35 21.38
N LYS A 73 4.96 -10.64 22.05
CA LYS A 73 4.95 -11.33 23.34
C LYS A 73 5.19 -12.84 23.16
N SER A 74 4.42 -13.49 22.30
CA SER A 74 4.58 -14.90 21.95
C SER A 74 5.67 -15.13 20.90
N PHE A 75 6.08 -14.09 20.18
CA PHE A 75 7.04 -14.15 19.07
C PHE A 75 6.57 -15.05 17.91
N THR A 76 5.29 -14.95 17.57
CA THR A 76 4.65 -15.77 16.52
C THR A 76 3.96 -14.90 15.47
N ILE A 77 3.84 -15.40 14.24
CA ILE A 77 3.09 -14.72 13.18
C ILE A 77 1.58 -14.82 13.51
N GLU A 78 0.94 -13.68 13.73
CA GLU A 78 -0.51 -13.56 13.92
C GLU A 78 -1.22 -13.46 12.56
N THR A 79 -0.64 -12.74 11.61
CA THR A 79 -1.21 -12.55 10.26
C THR A 79 -0.15 -12.69 9.18
N SER A 80 -0.52 -13.34 8.08
CA SER A 80 0.22 -13.35 6.81
C SER A 80 -0.81 -13.26 5.68
N LYS A 81 -1.10 -12.04 5.21
CA LYS A 81 -2.17 -11.80 4.24
C LYS A 81 -1.61 -11.33 2.90
N PRO A 82 -1.92 -12.01 1.78
CA PRO A 82 -1.64 -11.47 0.46
C PRO A 82 -2.38 -10.15 0.22
N ILE A 83 -1.67 -9.17 -0.31
CA ILE A 83 -2.18 -7.83 -0.63
C ILE A 83 -2.09 -7.65 -2.15
N ASP A 84 -3.14 -7.09 -2.77
CA ASP A 84 -3.11 -6.82 -4.21
C ASP A 84 -1.96 -5.85 -4.51
N ARG A 85 -1.12 -6.15 -5.50
CA ARG A 85 0.08 -5.35 -5.86
C ARG A 85 1.18 -5.34 -4.78
N GLY A 86 1.13 -6.27 -3.84
CA GLY A 86 2.11 -6.42 -2.76
C GLY A 86 2.12 -5.24 -1.78
N VAL A 87 3.11 -5.23 -0.88
CA VAL A 87 3.25 -4.18 0.15
C VAL A 87 4.59 -3.48 -0.04
N THR A 88 4.58 -2.30 -0.67
CA THR A 88 5.79 -1.48 -0.84
C THR A 88 6.06 -0.61 0.38
N ASP A 89 5.00 -0.06 0.97
CA ASP A 89 5.03 0.68 2.22
C ASP A 89 3.67 0.59 2.94
N PHE A 90 3.62 1.00 4.21
CA PHE A 90 2.38 1.11 4.95
C PHE A 90 2.47 2.07 6.15
N ALA A 91 1.32 2.56 6.59
CA ALA A 91 1.18 3.33 7.83
C ALA A 91 0.15 2.66 8.75
N VAL A 92 0.51 2.52 10.03
CA VAL A 92 -0.36 1.93 11.06
C VAL A 92 -1.10 3.05 11.78
N ASN A 93 -2.42 2.93 11.88
CA ASN A 93 -3.26 3.76 12.72
C ASN A 93 -3.83 2.89 13.85
N GLU A 94 -3.15 2.93 14.99
CA GLU A 94 -3.49 2.09 16.14
C GLU A 94 -4.83 2.48 16.75
N SER A 95 -5.18 3.77 16.71
CA SER A 95 -6.39 4.32 17.34
C SER A 95 -7.69 3.76 16.76
N ASN A 96 -7.67 3.32 15.50
CA ASN A 96 -8.84 2.79 14.80
C ASN A 96 -8.62 1.40 14.19
N HIS A 97 -7.53 0.72 14.57
CA HIS A 97 -7.18 -0.62 14.11
C HIS A 97 -7.07 -0.74 12.58
N LYS A 98 -6.53 0.30 11.92
CA LYS A 98 -6.33 0.32 10.46
C LYS A 98 -4.86 0.34 10.08
N ILE A 99 -4.56 -0.26 8.93
CA ILE A 99 -3.28 -0.12 8.23
C ILE A 99 -3.57 0.38 6.82
N TYR A 100 -2.91 1.46 6.44
CA TYR A 100 -2.99 2.03 5.09
C TYR A 100 -1.79 1.54 4.29
N ILE A 101 -2.06 0.77 3.25
CA ILE A 101 -1.05 0.02 2.49
C ILE A 101 -0.93 0.60 1.09
N THR A 102 0.32 0.82 0.67
CA THR A 102 0.65 1.13 -0.72
C THR A 102 1.25 -0.09 -1.39
N GLY A 103 0.91 -0.26 -2.67
CA GLY A 103 1.46 -1.29 -3.53
C GLY A 103 2.26 -0.69 -4.68
N LEU A 104 2.76 -1.55 -5.57
CA LEU A 104 3.43 -1.12 -6.79
C LEU A 104 3.02 -2.01 -7.96
N TRP A 105 2.60 -1.36 -9.03
CA TRP A 105 2.43 -1.98 -10.34
C TRP A 105 3.13 -1.07 -11.33
N SER A 106 4.44 -1.32 -11.51
CA SER A 106 5.28 -0.55 -12.42
C SER A 106 4.99 -0.91 -13.88
N GLY A 107 5.50 -0.13 -14.83
CA GLY A 107 5.48 -0.49 -16.25
C GLY A 107 4.25 -0.02 -17.03
N GLY A 108 4.29 -0.23 -18.35
CA GLY A 108 3.29 0.30 -19.29
C GLY A 108 1.91 -0.37 -19.22
N SER A 109 1.79 -1.50 -18.52
CA SER A 109 0.53 -2.24 -18.32
C SER A 109 -0.16 -1.94 -17.00
N SER A 110 0.39 -1.02 -16.19
CA SER A 110 -0.22 -0.60 -14.93
C SER A 110 -1.62 -0.01 -15.18
N PRO A 111 -2.63 -0.36 -14.37
CA PRO A 111 -3.87 0.38 -14.40
C PRO A 111 -3.56 1.83 -14.08
N ILE A 112 -4.17 2.74 -14.84
CA ILE A 112 -4.06 4.19 -14.64
C ILE A 112 -4.51 4.58 -13.23
N LYS A 113 -5.10 3.71 -12.40
CA LYS A 113 -5.51 4.01 -11.03
C LYS A 113 -4.98 2.96 -10.05
N GLN A 114 -4.13 3.39 -9.12
CA GLN A 114 -3.80 2.62 -7.93
C GLN A 114 -4.40 3.28 -6.69
N SER A 115 -5.01 2.46 -5.84
CA SER A 115 -5.63 2.86 -4.58
C SER A 115 -4.69 2.59 -3.42
N ILE A 116 -4.93 3.28 -2.30
CA ILE A 116 -4.43 2.83 -0.99
C ILE A 116 -5.40 1.74 -0.51
N GLN A 117 -4.86 0.62 -0.03
CA GLN A 117 -5.67 -0.42 0.61
C GLN A 117 -5.75 -0.15 2.11
N GLU A 118 -6.97 -0.03 2.63
CA GLU A 118 -7.22 0.04 4.06
C GLU A 118 -7.49 -1.37 4.59
N PHE A 119 -6.56 -1.87 5.39
CA PHE A 119 -6.64 -3.15 6.08
C PHE A 119 -7.11 -2.95 7.50
N ASP A 120 -8.11 -3.74 7.91
CA ASP A 120 -8.60 -3.76 9.28
C ASP A 120 -7.90 -4.88 10.06
N THR A 121 -7.18 -4.53 11.12
CA THR A 121 -6.42 -5.52 11.91
C THR A 121 -7.29 -6.39 12.80
N THR A 122 -8.51 -5.96 13.11
CA THR A 122 -9.47 -6.77 13.89
C THR A 122 -10.16 -7.82 13.02
N LEU A 123 -10.45 -7.46 11.75
CA LEU A 123 -11.09 -8.36 10.78
C LEU A 123 -10.08 -9.18 9.97
N GLY A 124 -8.80 -8.80 9.98
CA GLY A 124 -7.74 -9.50 9.26
C GLY A 124 -7.85 -9.40 7.72
N ASN A 125 -8.50 -8.35 7.20
CA ASN A 125 -8.78 -8.20 5.77
C ASN A 125 -8.74 -6.74 5.31
N VAL A 126 -8.55 -6.54 3.99
CA VAL A 126 -8.78 -5.25 3.33
C VAL A 126 -10.27 -4.98 3.32
N VAL A 127 -10.67 -3.81 3.84
CA VAL A 127 -12.08 -3.41 3.99
C VAL A 127 -12.47 -2.29 3.03
N ARG A 128 -11.49 -1.54 2.52
CA ARG A 128 -11.73 -0.40 1.65
C ARG A 128 -10.53 -0.12 0.75
N GLU A 129 -10.81 0.31 -0.48
CA GLU A 129 -9.84 0.95 -1.35
C GLU A 129 -10.08 2.45 -1.39
N ILE A 130 -9.07 3.24 -1.04
CA ILE A 130 -9.11 4.69 -1.11
C ILE A 130 -8.53 5.09 -2.47
N PRO A 131 -9.35 5.65 -3.37
CA PRO A 131 -8.92 5.87 -4.73
C PRO A 131 -8.04 7.13 -4.79
N LEU A 132 -6.99 7.09 -5.61
CA LEU A 132 -6.07 8.22 -5.83
C LEU A 132 -6.13 8.68 -7.28
N SER A 133 -5.49 9.82 -7.57
CA SER A 133 -5.14 10.20 -8.93
C SER A 133 -4.28 9.13 -9.59
N PRO A 134 -4.20 9.13 -10.93
CA PRO A 134 -3.37 8.17 -11.61
C PRO A 134 -1.92 8.12 -11.14
N SER A 135 -1.51 6.95 -10.66
CA SER A 135 -0.17 6.66 -10.15
C SER A 135 0.10 5.18 -10.35
N SER A 136 1.23 4.86 -10.96
CA SER A 136 1.78 3.52 -11.09
C SER A 136 2.76 3.17 -9.95
N ASP A 137 3.32 4.20 -9.30
CA ASP A 137 4.40 4.07 -8.34
C ASP A 137 4.13 4.80 -7.01
N GLN A 138 3.49 4.11 -6.06
CA GLN A 138 3.28 4.62 -4.71
C GLN A 138 4.47 4.26 -3.81
N ARG A 139 5.04 5.28 -3.15
CA ARG A 139 6.30 5.14 -2.39
C ARG A 139 6.05 5.16 -0.89
N ALA A 140 6.23 6.31 -0.24
CA ALA A 140 6.13 6.42 1.20
C ALA A 140 4.72 6.81 1.65
N ILE A 141 4.29 6.34 2.82
CA ILE A 141 3.03 6.72 3.45
C ILE A 141 3.17 6.87 4.97
N ALA A 142 2.48 7.86 5.55
CA ALA A 142 2.44 8.10 7.00
C ALA A 142 1.08 8.65 7.43
N VAL A 143 0.60 8.24 8.61
CA VAL A 143 -0.58 8.84 9.25
C VAL A 143 -0.14 10.09 10.00
N ASP A 144 -0.96 11.14 9.99
CA ASP A 144 -0.69 12.34 10.77
C ASP A 144 -0.70 12.00 12.27
N PRO A 145 0.40 12.27 13.01
CA PRO A 145 0.51 11.88 14.41
C PRO A 145 -0.43 12.66 15.34
N THR A 146 -0.96 13.80 14.88
CA THR A 146 -1.87 14.67 15.66
C THR A 146 -3.33 14.52 15.26
N ASN A 147 -3.60 14.06 14.03
CA ASN A 147 -4.95 13.86 13.53
C ASN A 147 -5.06 12.63 12.64
N ALA A 148 -5.43 11.51 13.26
CA ALA A 148 -5.52 10.19 12.64
C ALA A 148 -6.49 10.07 11.43
N ASN A 149 -7.24 11.12 11.10
CA ASN A 149 -8.06 11.21 9.88
C ASN A 149 -7.27 11.64 8.64
N TYR A 150 -6.04 12.13 8.82
CA TYR A 150 -5.16 12.55 7.73
C TYR A 150 -3.99 11.59 7.58
N LEU A 151 -3.57 11.42 6.34
CA LEU A 151 -2.35 10.71 5.97
C LEU A 151 -1.64 11.48 4.86
N TYR A 152 -0.33 11.30 4.78
CA TYR A 152 0.54 11.90 3.80
C TYR A 152 1.22 10.79 3.01
N MET A 153 1.40 10.98 1.71
CA MET A 153 2.08 10.00 0.88
C MET A 153 2.92 10.66 -0.22
N THR A 154 3.85 9.89 -0.76
CA THR A 154 4.65 10.25 -1.93
C THR A 154 4.42 9.26 -3.07
N GLU A 155 4.45 9.77 -4.30
CA GLU A 155 4.44 8.95 -5.52
C GLU A 155 5.72 9.20 -6.32
N GLY A 156 6.13 8.21 -7.12
CA GLY A 156 7.27 8.29 -8.03
C GLY A 156 6.87 8.62 -9.48
N ASP A 157 5.57 8.69 -9.79
CA ASP A 157 5.10 9.02 -11.12
C ASP A 157 5.25 10.52 -11.43
N PHE A 158 6.03 10.82 -12.48
CA PHE A 158 6.09 12.16 -13.07
C PHE A 158 5.01 12.29 -14.14
N LYS A 159 3.87 12.93 -13.85
CA LYS A 159 3.03 13.54 -14.90
C LYS A 159 2.55 14.94 -14.53
N ASP A 160 2.88 15.90 -15.38
CA ASP A 160 2.54 17.34 -15.35
C ASP A 160 1.05 17.68 -15.49
N THR A 161 0.13 16.71 -15.40
CA THR A 161 -1.32 16.95 -15.62
C THR A 161 -2.20 16.26 -14.57
N ARG A 162 -1.96 16.55 -13.30
CA ARG A 162 -2.92 16.23 -12.23
C ARG A 162 -4.03 17.28 -12.20
N CYS A 163 -5.02 17.13 -13.06
CA CYS A 163 -6.24 17.94 -13.01
C CYS A 163 -7.15 17.42 -11.89
N LEU A 164 -7.13 18.08 -10.73
CA LEU A 164 -8.09 17.83 -9.62
C LEU A 164 -9.55 17.83 -10.11
N THR A 165 -9.84 18.62 -11.14
CA THR A 165 -11.17 18.78 -11.76
C THR A 165 -11.63 17.54 -12.53
N CYS A 166 -10.72 16.75 -13.10
CA CYS A 166 -11.07 15.50 -13.80
C CYS A 166 -11.52 14.41 -12.82
N TYR A 167 -10.99 14.43 -11.58
CA TYR A 167 -11.36 13.48 -10.55
C TYR A 167 -12.79 13.70 -10.06
N LEU A 168 -13.13 14.95 -9.73
CA LEU A 168 -14.49 15.34 -9.38
C LEU A 168 -15.48 15.04 -10.52
N SER A 169 -15.10 15.29 -11.78
CA SER A 169 -15.95 14.98 -12.94
C SER A 169 -16.22 13.48 -13.08
N SER A 170 -15.21 12.62 -12.91
CA SER A 170 -15.41 11.16 -13.01
C SER A 170 -16.19 10.57 -11.82
N TYR A 171 -15.99 11.09 -10.61
CA TYR A 171 -16.72 10.67 -9.41
C TYR A 171 -18.20 11.12 -9.46
N LEU A 172 -18.46 12.34 -9.94
CA LEU A 172 -19.82 12.84 -10.18
C LEU A 172 -20.50 12.11 -11.34
N LEU A 173 -19.78 11.75 -12.40
CA LEU A 173 -20.33 10.95 -13.52
C LEU A 173 -20.70 9.52 -13.11
N GLN A 174 -19.95 8.89 -12.21
CA GLN A 174 -20.28 7.56 -11.71
C GLN A 174 -21.49 7.57 -10.77
N ASN A 175 -21.61 8.58 -9.90
CA ASN A 175 -22.77 8.73 -9.01
C ASN A 175 -24.03 9.19 -9.74
N THR A 176 -23.93 10.04 -10.76
CA THR A 176 -25.09 10.46 -11.59
C THR A 176 -25.63 9.34 -12.49
N ARG A 177 -24.79 8.39 -12.92
CA ARG A 177 -25.25 7.17 -13.61
C ARG A 177 -26.03 6.23 -12.70
N GLN A 178 -25.70 6.16 -11.42
CA GLN A 178 -26.49 5.39 -10.44
C GLN A 178 -27.80 6.09 -10.03
N SER A 179 -27.89 7.43 -10.15
CA SER A 179 -29.05 8.20 -9.71
C SER A 179 -29.98 8.72 -10.82
N GLY A 180 -29.77 8.34 -12.09
CA GLY A 180 -30.71 8.59 -13.19
C GLY A 180 -31.01 10.06 -13.52
N LYS A 181 -30.20 11.03 -13.09
CA LYS A 181 -30.39 12.46 -13.42
C LYS A 181 -29.17 13.02 -14.15
N LEU A 182 -29.35 13.27 -15.45
CA LEU A 182 -28.44 14.06 -16.28
C LEU A 182 -28.43 15.51 -15.80
N ALA A 183 -27.31 15.97 -15.25
CA ALA A 183 -27.03 17.40 -15.09
C ALA A 183 -26.12 17.84 -16.26
N GLN A 184 -26.68 18.64 -17.15
CA GLN A 184 -26.00 19.25 -18.27
C GLN A 184 -25.25 20.48 -17.76
N PHE A 185 -23.91 20.46 -17.75
CA PHE A 185 -23.12 21.65 -17.50
C PHE A 185 -22.41 22.09 -18.78
N ALA A 186 -22.82 23.27 -19.25
CA ALA A 186 -22.24 23.98 -20.37
C ALA A 186 -20.82 24.46 -20.02
N ALA A 187 -19.88 24.25 -20.93
CA ALA A 187 -18.58 24.90 -20.92
C ALA A 187 -18.72 26.35 -21.44
N PRO A 188 -18.00 27.34 -20.88
CA PRO A 188 -17.66 28.54 -21.63
C PRO A 188 -16.31 28.36 -22.36
N ALA A 189 -16.26 28.97 -23.54
CA ALA A 189 -15.34 28.78 -24.63
C ALA A 189 -14.06 29.64 -24.56
N THR A 190 -12.97 29.16 -25.23
CA THR A 190 -11.92 29.91 -26.00
C THR A 190 -11.07 30.98 -25.27
N ARG A 191 -9.76 31.24 -25.49
CA ARG A 191 -8.68 31.06 -26.51
C ARG A 191 -7.34 31.33 -25.76
N HIS A 192 -6.15 30.83 -26.13
CA HIS A 192 -5.27 31.29 -27.22
C HIS A 192 -4.04 30.34 -27.38
N PRO A 193 -3.41 30.28 -28.57
CA PRO A 193 -2.20 29.48 -28.81
C PRO A 193 -0.92 30.25 -28.41
N PHE A 194 0.05 29.56 -27.81
CA PHE A 194 1.41 30.08 -27.63
C PHE A 194 2.28 29.82 -28.88
N PRO A 195 3.23 30.71 -29.20
CA PRO A 195 4.09 30.57 -30.36
C PRO A 195 5.17 29.52 -30.12
N LYS A 196 5.63 28.91 -31.22
CA LYS A 196 6.81 28.07 -31.26
C LYS A 196 8.05 28.95 -31.29
N GLU A 197 9.02 28.63 -30.44
CA GLU A 197 10.46 28.72 -30.75
C GLU A 197 11.09 27.37 -30.42
#